data_AF-A0A4U2Z2K8-F1
#
_entry.id   AF-A0A4U2Z2K8-F1
#
_cell.length_a   1.000
_cell.length_b   1.000
_cell.length_c   1.000
_cell.angle_alpha   90.00
_cell.angle_beta   90.00
_cell.angle_gamma   90.00
#
_symmetry.space_group_name_H-M   'P 1'
#
loop_
_entity.id
_entity.type
_entity.pdbx_description
1 polymer ?
#
loop_
_entity_poly.entity_id
_entity_poly.type
_entity_poly.pdbx_seq_one_letter_code
_entity_poly.pdbx_strand_id
1 'polypeptide(L)' 'MPAFTISIINYLAKYYYINSDEAKEMVNDEWDYIEQEYINGSNTPKDIAKYLISLYMVA' A
#
# COMPACT_ATOMS: atom_id res chain seq x y z
N MET A 1 6.56 -11.06 -4.85
CA MET A 1 6.35 -9.92 -3.93
C MET A 1 6.57 -10.39 -2.50
N PRO A 2 7.23 -9.59 -1.66
CA PRO A 2 7.33 -9.84 -0.22
C PRO A 2 5.95 -9.97 0.47
N ALA A 3 5.86 -10.74 1.55
CA ALA A 3 4.61 -10.92 2.31
C ALA A 3 4.03 -9.59 2.85
N PHE A 4 4.91 -8.64 3.13
CA PHE A 4 4.55 -7.29 3.55
C PHE A 4 3.72 -6.56 2.49
N THR A 5 4.14 -6.57 1.23
CA THR A 5 3.44 -5.85 0.16
C THR A 5 2.14 -6.53 -0.26
N ILE A 6 2.09 -7.87 -0.21
CA ILE A 6 0.84 -8.61 -0.37
C ILE A 6 -0.18 -8.19 0.70
N SER A 7 0.28 -7.94 1.93
CA SER A 7 -0.60 -7.49 3.01
C SER A 7 -1.16 -6.09 2.74
N ILE A 8 -0.35 -5.17 2.19
CA ILE A 8 -0.82 -3.82 1.79
C ILE A 8 -1.91 -3.95 0.71
N ILE A 9 -1.66 -4.72 -0.35
CA ILE A 9 -2.62 -4.96 -1.44
C ILE A 9 -3.93 -5.54 -0.90
N ASN A 10 -3.85 -6.51 0.02
CA ASN A 10 -5.03 -7.08 0.65
C ASN A 10 -5.82 -6.06 1.48
N TYR A 11 -5.13 -5.12 2.15
CA TYR A 11 -5.80 -4.03 2.86
C TYR A 11 -6.51 -3.07 1.89
N LEU A 12 -5.84 -2.67 0.81
CA LEU A 12 -6.42 -1.82 -0.25
C LEU A 12 -7.68 -2.46 -0.85
N ALA A 13 -7.60 -3.74 -1.22
CA ALA A 13 -8.73 -4.44 -1.81
C ALA A 13 -9.88 -4.67 -0.83
N LYS A 14 -9.58 -5.05 0.42
CA LYS A 14 -10.62 -5.42 1.40
C LYS A 14 -11.34 -4.21 1.98
N TYR A 15 -10.63 -3.13 2.28
CA TYR A 15 -11.18 -2.01 3.06
C TYR A 15 -11.45 -0.75 2.23
N TYR A 16 -10.79 -0.62 1.09
CA TYR A 16 -10.94 0.54 0.21
C TYR A 16 -11.51 0.17 -1.16
N TYR A 17 -11.84 -1.11 -1.37
CA TYR A 17 -12.48 -1.63 -2.58
C TYR A 17 -11.69 -1.35 -3.87
N ILE A 18 -10.39 -1.11 -3.74
CA ILE A 18 -9.47 -0.97 -4.88
C ILE A 18 -9.29 -2.35 -5.50
N ASN A 19 -9.43 -2.45 -6.82
CA ASN A 19 -9.26 -3.73 -7.47
C ASN A 19 -7.81 -4.21 -7.36
N SER A 20 -7.58 -5.53 -7.43
CA SER A 20 -6.25 -6.10 -7.16
C SER A 20 -5.16 -5.64 -8.12
N ASP A 21 -5.49 -5.21 -9.34
CA ASP A 21 -4.50 -4.76 -10.32
C ASP A 21 -4.12 -3.30 -10.07
N GLU A 22 -5.10 -2.44 -9.83
CA GLU A 22 -4.90 -1.06 -9.39
C GLU A 22 -4.13 -1.00 -8.06
N ALA A 23 -4.45 -1.87 -7.09
CA ALA A 23 -3.73 -1.93 -5.83
C ALA A 23 -2.26 -2.36 -6.01
N LYS A 24 -1.94 -3.17 -7.02
CA LYS A 24 -0.54 -3.50 -7.35
C LYS A 24 0.15 -2.31 -8.00
N GLU A 25 -0.53 -1.59 -8.90
CA GLU A 25 0.00 -0.36 -9.52
C GLU A 25 0.32 0.68 -8.45
N MET A 26 -0.60 0.97 -7.54
CA MET A 26 -0.37 1.90 -6.41
C MET A 26 0.85 1.50 -5.56
N VAL A 27 1.03 0.20 -5.28
CA VAL A 27 2.18 -0.29 -4.51
C VAL A 27 3.48 -0.22 -5.30
N ASN A 28 3.43 -0.40 -6.63
CA ASN A 28 4.61 -0.32 -7.47
C ASN A 28 5.04 1.14 -7.69
N ASP A 29 4.08 2.04 -7.90
CA ASP A 29 4.32 3.48 -8.09
C ASP A 29 4.99 4.09 -6.84
N GLU A 30 4.56 3.67 -5.66
CA GLU A 30 5.05 4.17 -4.37
C GLU A 30 6.10 3.23 -3.73
N TRP A 31 6.77 2.39 -4.53
CA TRP A 31 7.69 1.37 -4.02
C TRP A 31 8.79 1.95 -3.13
N ASP A 32 9.41 3.06 -3.54
CA ASP A 32 10.52 3.67 -2.80
C ASP A 32 10.12 4.08 -1.38
N TYR A 33 8.91 4.63 -1.21
CA TYR A 33 8.35 4.95 0.10
C TYR A 33 8.07 3.69 0.91
N ILE A 34 7.42 2.70 0.31
CA ILE A 34 7.05 1.45 0.99
C ILE A 34 8.30 0.68 1.45
N GLU A 35 9.36 0.67 0.64
CA GLU A 35 10.63 0.03 0.97
C GLU A 35 11.29 0.74 2.17
N GLN A 36 11.33 2.07 2.18
CA GLN A 36 11.86 2.84 3.31
C GLN A 36 11.08 2.57 4.59
N GLU A 37 9.75 2.57 4.53
CA GLU A 37 8.89 2.30 5.69
C GLU A 37 9.04 0.87 6.22
N TYR A 38 9.23 -0.09 5.31
CA TYR A 38 9.54 -1.47 5.68
C TYR A 38 10.89 -1.58 6.40
N ILE A 39 11.93 -0.90 5.90
CA ILE A 39 13.26 -0.88 6.52
C ILE A 39 13.23 -0.20 7.90
N ASN A 40 12.50 0.92 8.00
CA ASN A 40 12.36 1.67 9.25
C ASN A 40 11.50 0.94 10.30
N GLY A 41 10.71 -0.07 9.89
CA GLY A 41 9.87 -0.89 10.76
C GLY A 41 8.83 -0.11 11.55
N SER A 42 8.50 1.12 11.11
CA SER A 42 7.72 2.08 11.89
C SER A 42 6.23 2.03 11.57
N ASN A 43 5.87 1.59 10.36
CA ASN A 43 4.48 1.55 9.89
C ASN A 43 4.02 0.13 9.56
N THR A 44 2.77 -0.19 9.89
CA THR A 44 2.17 -1.47 9.53
C THR A 44 1.66 -1.43 8.09
N PRO A 45 1.39 -2.59 7.45
CA PRO A 45 0.76 -2.63 6.12
C PRO A 45 -0.56 -1.85 6.04
N LYS A 46 -1.30 -1.77 7.16
CA LYS A 46 -2.54 -1.01 7.26
C LYS A 46 -2.30 0.50 7.21
N ASP A 47 -1.27 0.99 7.90
CA ASP A 47 -0.93 2.41 7.94
C ASP A 47 -0.47 2.88 6.56
N ILE A 48 0.35 2.06 5.89
CA ILE A 48 0.78 2.31 4.52
C ILE A 48 -0.41 2.29 3.57
N ALA A 49 -1.30 1.29 3.64
CA ALA A 49 -2.51 1.27 2.79
C ALA A 49 -3.36 2.53 2.96
N LYS A 50 -3.52 3.02 4.20
CA LYS A 50 -4.24 4.27 4.47
C LYS A 50 -3.55 5.49 3.85
N TYR A 51 -2.21 5.54 3.92
CA TYR A 51 -1.41 6.59 3.31
C TYR A 51 -1.55 6.58 1.78
N LEU A 52 -1.41 5.41 1.14
CA LEU A 52 -1.57 5.27 -0.31
C LEU A 52 -2.95 5.76 -0.76
N ILE A 53 -4.02 5.40 -0.04
CA ILE A 53 -5.35 5.92 -0.34
C ILE A 53 -5.43 7.44 -0.22
N SER A 54 -4.76 8.03 0.77
CA SER A 54 -4.75 9.49 0.94
C SER A 54 -4.02 10.24 -0.18
N LEU A 55 -3.06 9.59 -0.86
CA LEU A 55 -2.40 10.17 -2.03
C LEU A 55 -3.30 10.15 -3.27
N TYR A 56 -4.01 9.03 -3.48
CA TYR A 56 -4.76 8.78 -4.72
C TYR A 56 -6.22 9.25 -4.68
N MET A 57 -6.81 9.45 -3.49
CA MET A 57 -8.21 9.91 -3.33
C MET A 57 -8.34 11.42 -3.11
N VAL A 58 -7.26 12.19 -3.24
CA VAL A 58 -7.32 13.66 -3.31
C VAL A 58 -7.41 14.06 -4.80
N ALA A 59 -8.60 13.89 -5.37
CA ALA A 59 -9.00 14.43 -6.67
C ALA A 59 -10.53 14.54 -6.73
#